data_AF-A0A1U8KSU5-F1
#
_entry.id   AF-A0A1U8KSU5-F1
#
_cell.length_a   1.000
_cell.length_b   1.000
_cell.length_c   1.000
_cell.angle_alpha   90.00
_cell.angle_beta   90.00
_cell.angle_gamma   90.00
#
_symmetry.space_group_name_H-M   'P 1'
#
loop_
_entity.id
_entity.type
_entity.pdbx_description
1 polymer ?
#
loop_
_entity_poly.entity_id
_entity_poly.type
_entity_poly.pdbx_seq_one_letter_code
_entity_poly.pdbx_strand_id
1 'polypeptide(L)'
;MAFSASPHCAPPLHRFGLRRFPPPQPPLAFMRCPFFSSSSRPVYFSPAPTLRIIVSANSKKPYSGRSADSTSASAIDFLTLCHSLKTTKRKGWINHGIKGPESIADHMYRMALMALIAGDLPGVNRERCIKIAIVHDIAEAIVGDITPSCGVPKEEKSRREQAALTEMCKILGGGMRAAAEEIQELWLEYENNASLEANLVKDFDKVPSCG
;
A
#
# COMPACT_ATOMS: atom_id res chain seq x y z
N MET A 1 -58.71 60.97 -4.48
CA MET A 1 -58.46 59.59 -4.95
C MET A 1 -57.15 59.13 -4.36
N ALA A 2 -57.23 58.17 -3.45
CA ALA A 2 -56.10 57.60 -2.72
C ALA A 2 -55.35 56.59 -3.60
N PHE A 3 -54.02 56.63 -3.58
CA PHE A 3 -53.21 55.46 -3.93
C PHE A 3 -52.29 55.14 -2.75
N SER A 4 -52.47 53.91 -2.29
CA SER A 4 -51.95 53.27 -1.10
C SER A 4 -50.45 52.96 -1.23
N ALA A 5 -49.68 53.29 -0.21
CA ALA A 5 -48.32 52.79 -0.01
C ALA A 5 -48.38 51.41 0.67
N SER A 6 -47.78 50.40 0.04
CA SER A 6 -47.52 49.09 0.63
C SER A 6 -46.10 49.05 1.21
N PRO A 7 -45.88 48.67 2.48
CA PRO A 7 -44.56 48.32 2.97
C PRO A 7 -44.35 46.80 2.86
N HIS A 8 -43.30 46.39 2.14
CA HIS A 8 -42.86 45.00 2.11
C HIS A 8 -42.27 44.59 3.46
N CYS A 9 -42.87 43.54 4.00
CA CYS A 9 -42.50 42.85 5.23
C CYS A 9 -41.25 41.98 4.99
N ALA A 10 -40.18 42.19 5.77
CA ALA A 10 -39.03 41.29 5.84
C ALA A 10 -39.28 40.20 6.91
N PRO A 11 -38.94 38.92 6.67
CA PRO A 11 -39.16 37.86 7.64
C PRO A 11 -38.08 37.87 8.75
N PRO A 12 -38.40 37.42 9.98
CA PRO A 12 -37.47 37.42 11.09
C PRO A 12 -36.45 36.25 11.01
N LEU A 13 -35.20 36.56 11.35
CA LEU A 13 -34.10 35.60 11.48
C LEU A 13 -34.41 34.62 12.63
N HIS A 14 -34.65 33.35 12.28
CA HIS A 14 -34.75 32.27 13.25
C HIS A 14 -33.38 31.97 13.86
N ARG A 15 -33.23 32.39 15.13
CA ARG A 15 -32.13 32.06 16.04
C ARG A 15 -32.19 30.57 16.38
N PHE A 16 -31.48 29.72 15.63
CA PHE A 16 -31.31 28.31 16.01
C PHE A 16 -30.35 28.21 17.19
N GLY A 17 -30.90 27.77 18.32
CA GLY A 17 -30.19 27.59 19.58
C GLY A 17 -29.07 26.56 19.48
N LEU A 18 -27.94 26.94 20.07
CA LEU A 18 -26.82 26.07 20.42
C LEU A 18 -27.33 24.87 21.22
N ARG A 19 -27.44 23.70 20.58
CA ARG A 19 -27.60 22.43 21.30
C ARG A 19 -26.27 22.08 21.94
N ARG A 20 -26.25 22.11 23.26
CA ARG A 20 -25.13 21.71 24.12
C ARG A 20 -24.87 20.20 23.93
N PHE A 21 -23.66 19.85 23.48
CA PHE A 21 -23.17 18.49 23.51
C PHE A 21 -22.91 18.05 24.97
N PRO A 22 -23.30 16.84 25.40
CA PRO A 22 -22.89 16.32 26.69
C PRO A 22 -21.39 15.91 26.69
N PRO A 23 -20.68 16.06 27.82
CA PRO A 23 -19.27 15.68 27.96
C PRO A 23 -19.04 14.15 27.89
N PRO A 24 -17.78 13.72 27.62
CA PRO A 24 -17.44 12.32 27.36
C PRO A 24 -17.53 11.44 28.61
N GLN A 25 -17.98 10.20 28.43
CA GLN A 25 -17.98 9.17 29.47
C GLN A 25 -16.59 8.50 29.58
N PRO A 26 -16.11 8.17 30.79
CA PRO A 26 -14.82 7.51 31.02
C PRO A 26 -14.82 6.02 30.60
N PRO A 27 -13.64 5.43 30.32
CA PRO A 27 -13.55 4.05 29.85
C PRO A 27 -13.90 3.03 30.94
N LEU A 28 -14.62 1.99 30.54
CA LEU A 28 -14.96 0.84 31.38
C LEU A 28 -13.71 0.06 31.79
N ALA A 29 -13.61 -0.09 33.12
CA ALA A 29 -12.85 -1.07 33.90
C ALA A 29 -11.92 -2.06 33.18
N PHE A 30 -10.63 -1.81 33.38
CA PHE A 30 -9.57 -2.75 33.75
C PHE A 30 -10.05 -4.19 34.10
N MET A 31 -9.91 -5.13 33.16
CA MET A 31 -9.95 -6.55 33.48
C MET A 31 -8.52 -7.00 33.85
N ARG A 32 -8.26 -7.06 35.15
CA ARG A 32 -7.10 -7.74 35.74
C ARG A 32 -7.26 -9.26 35.52
N CYS A 33 -6.37 -9.86 34.75
CA CYS A 33 -6.09 -11.29 34.79
C CYS A 33 -4.61 -11.51 35.13
N PRO A 34 -4.28 -12.62 35.82
CA PRO A 34 -3.20 -12.65 36.78
C PRO A 34 -1.82 -12.89 36.18
N PHE A 35 -0.85 -12.33 36.89
CA PHE A 35 0.56 -12.70 36.97
C PHE A 35 0.78 -14.20 36.68
N PHE A 36 1.36 -14.53 35.52
CA PHE A 36 1.97 -15.85 35.30
C PHE A 36 3.48 -15.72 35.44
N SER A 37 3.99 -16.38 36.47
CA SER A 37 5.39 -16.41 36.86
C SER A 37 6.28 -17.03 35.78
N SER A 38 7.44 -16.40 35.65
CA SER A 38 8.67 -16.82 34.97
C SER A 38 8.91 -18.34 34.86
N SER A 39 9.30 -18.78 33.66
CA SER A 39 10.28 -19.85 33.48
C SER A 39 10.99 -19.69 32.14
N SER A 40 12.04 -18.87 32.13
CA SER A 40 13.01 -18.82 31.04
C SER A 40 13.72 -20.16 30.90
N ARG A 41 13.57 -20.83 29.75
CA ARG A 41 14.48 -21.91 29.32
C ARG A 41 15.29 -21.41 28.12
N PRO A 42 16.62 -21.48 28.14
CA PRO A 42 17.45 -21.09 27.00
C PRO A 42 17.33 -22.14 25.90
N VAL A 43 16.86 -21.73 24.72
CA VAL A 43 16.96 -22.54 23.51
C VAL A 43 18.35 -22.30 22.93
N TYR A 44 19.22 -23.30 23.09
CA TYR A 44 20.52 -23.33 22.43
C TYR A 44 20.30 -23.51 20.92
N PHE A 45 20.52 -22.45 20.15
CA PHE A 45 20.60 -22.53 18.70
C PHE A 45 21.96 -23.10 18.31
N SER A 46 21.97 -24.35 17.85
CA SER A 46 23.14 -25.01 17.29
C SER A 46 23.49 -24.40 15.92
N PRO A 47 24.76 -24.15 15.59
CA PRO A 47 25.15 -23.63 14.29
C PRO A 47 24.91 -24.67 13.18
N ALA A 48 24.29 -24.24 12.08
CA ALA A 48 24.04 -25.05 10.90
C ALA A 48 25.36 -25.54 10.26
N PRO A 49 25.41 -26.77 9.72
CA PRO A 49 26.61 -27.28 9.07
C PRO A 49 26.87 -26.52 7.76
N THR A 50 28.11 -26.08 7.59
CA THR A 50 28.61 -25.45 6.37
C THR A 50 28.56 -26.44 5.21
N LEU A 51 27.67 -26.19 4.24
CA LEU A 51 27.58 -27.00 3.03
C LEU A 51 28.79 -26.68 2.13
N ARG A 52 29.73 -27.62 2.02
CA ARG A 52 30.81 -27.57 1.01
C ARG A 52 30.23 -27.97 -0.34
N ILE A 53 30.15 -27.02 -1.27
CA ILE A 53 29.79 -27.31 -2.66
C ILE A 53 31.01 -27.91 -3.36
N ILE A 54 30.93 -29.20 -3.68
CA ILE A 54 31.84 -29.86 -4.62
C ILE A 54 31.38 -29.48 -6.03
N VAL A 55 32.20 -28.71 -6.76
CA VAL A 55 31.98 -28.46 -8.19
C VAL A 55 32.37 -29.73 -8.95
N SER A 56 31.38 -30.53 -9.32
CA SER A 56 31.55 -31.63 -10.28
C SER A 56 31.12 -31.15 -11.65
N ALA A 57 32.09 -30.95 -12.53
CA ALA A 57 31.86 -30.73 -13.95
C ALA A 57 31.36 -32.04 -14.58
N ASN A 58 30.17 -32.03 -15.18
CA ASN A 58 29.87 -33.04 -16.20
C ASN A 58 28.95 -32.52 -17.31
N SER A 59 29.20 -33.12 -18.46
CA SER A 59 28.87 -32.73 -19.82
C SER A 59 27.38 -32.78 -20.17
N LYS A 60 27.03 -32.02 -21.21
CA LYS A 60 25.67 -31.75 -21.71
C LYS A 60 24.92 -33.02 -22.17
N LYS A 61 23.62 -33.08 -21.85
CA LYS A 61 22.60 -33.74 -22.67
C LYS A 61 21.35 -32.84 -22.72
N PRO A 62 20.69 -32.66 -23.88
CA PRO A 62 19.54 -31.76 -23.98
C PRO A 62 18.31 -32.49 -23.44
N TYR A 63 17.86 -32.11 -22.25
CA TYR A 63 16.56 -32.55 -21.73
C TYR A 63 15.48 -31.59 -22.22
N SER A 64 14.66 -32.09 -23.14
CA SER A 64 13.37 -31.51 -23.51
C SER A 64 12.41 -31.70 -22.33
N GLY A 65 12.25 -30.64 -21.52
CA GLY A 65 11.36 -30.64 -20.37
C GLY A 65 11.68 -29.47 -19.44
N ARG A 66 11.36 -28.25 -19.86
CA ARG A 66 11.66 -27.02 -19.09
C ARG A 66 10.50 -26.04 -19.24
N SER A 67 9.52 -26.12 -18.33
CA SER A 67 8.42 -25.14 -18.24
C SER A 67 7.98 -24.84 -16.80
N ALA A 68 8.11 -25.79 -15.87
CA ALA A 68 7.82 -25.55 -14.45
C ALA A 68 8.94 -24.78 -13.71
N ASP A 69 10.20 -25.11 -14.01
CA ASP A 69 11.36 -24.48 -13.36
C ASP A 69 11.50 -22.99 -13.70
N SER A 70 11.05 -22.57 -14.89
CA SER A 70 11.09 -21.16 -15.32
C SER A 70 10.08 -20.30 -14.58
N THR A 71 8.90 -20.84 -14.25
CA THR A 71 7.82 -20.07 -13.62
C THR A 71 8.16 -19.72 -12.16
N SER A 72 8.63 -20.71 -11.39
CA SER A 72 9.00 -20.50 -9.99
C SER A 72 10.23 -19.60 -9.86
N ALA A 73 11.23 -19.75 -10.74
CA ALA A 73 12.39 -18.88 -10.77
C ALA A 73 12.00 -17.42 -11.04
N SER A 74 11.17 -17.17 -12.06
CA SER A 74 10.62 -15.84 -12.36
C SER A 74 9.86 -15.22 -11.18
N ALA A 75 9.08 -16.01 -10.45
CA ALA A 75 8.38 -15.53 -9.25
C ALA A 75 9.36 -15.12 -8.14
N ILE A 76 10.40 -15.92 -7.90
CA ILE A 76 11.44 -15.59 -6.92
C ILE A 76 12.21 -14.34 -7.31
N ASP A 77 12.55 -14.17 -8.59
CA ASP A 77 13.24 -12.97 -9.08
C ASP A 77 12.38 -11.72 -8.90
N PHE A 78 11.08 -11.81 -9.23
CA PHE A 78 10.12 -10.73 -8.99
C PHE A 78 9.99 -10.39 -7.50
N LEU A 79 9.84 -11.40 -6.64
CA LEU A 79 9.75 -11.19 -5.18
C LEU A 79 11.04 -10.62 -4.60
N THR A 80 12.20 -11.01 -5.14
CA THR A 80 13.51 -10.48 -4.77
C THR A 80 13.59 -9.00 -5.10
N LEU A 81 13.07 -8.58 -6.25
CA LEU A 81 13.00 -7.17 -6.63
C LEU A 81 12.08 -6.38 -5.68
N CYS A 82 10.90 -6.93 -5.36
CA CYS A 82 9.96 -6.32 -4.41
C CYS A 82 10.53 -6.21 -2.98
N HIS A 83 11.60 -6.94 -2.64
CA HIS A 83 12.24 -6.83 -1.33
C HIS A 83 12.69 -5.39 -1.01
N SER A 84 13.11 -4.62 -2.03
CA SER A 84 13.53 -3.23 -1.89
C SER A 84 12.45 -2.34 -1.27
N LEU A 85 11.17 -2.69 -1.39
CA LEU A 85 10.05 -1.95 -0.79
C LEU A 85 10.08 -2.01 0.75
N LYS A 86 10.66 -3.07 1.33
CA LYS A 86 10.77 -3.24 2.79
C LYS A 86 11.91 -2.43 3.39
N THR A 87 12.93 -2.13 2.59
CA THR A 87 14.14 -1.41 3.03
C THR A 87 14.09 0.07 2.65
N THR A 88 13.36 0.42 1.59
CA THR A 88 13.20 1.80 1.13
C THR A 88 12.27 2.55 2.08
N LYS A 89 12.83 3.56 2.72
CA LYS A 89 12.11 4.43 3.66
C LYS A 89 11.41 5.54 2.91
N ARG A 90 10.18 5.85 3.34
CA ARG A 90 9.37 6.87 2.71
C ARG A 90 10.01 8.25 2.91
N LYS A 91 10.40 8.91 1.81
CA LYS A 91 11.17 10.16 1.80
C LYS A 91 10.43 11.31 2.47
N GLY A 92 9.10 11.33 2.39
CA GLY A 92 8.28 12.32 3.09
C GLY A 92 8.64 12.41 4.58
N TRP A 93 8.71 11.27 5.27
CA TRP A 93 9.07 11.20 6.69
C TRP A 93 10.52 11.60 6.97
N ILE A 94 11.45 11.18 6.10
CA ILE A 94 12.87 11.52 6.20
C ILE A 94 13.05 13.04 6.12
N ASN A 95 12.37 13.67 5.16
CA ASN A 95 12.46 15.11 4.93
C ASN A 95 11.89 15.93 6.10
N HIS A 96 10.95 15.36 6.87
CA HIS A 96 10.41 15.96 8.09
C HIS A 96 11.18 15.56 9.37
N GLY A 97 12.31 14.85 9.25
CA GLY A 97 13.17 14.51 10.38
C GLY A 97 12.58 13.46 11.34
N ILE A 98 11.60 12.69 10.89
CA ILE A 98 10.95 11.67 11.73
C ILE A 98 11.87 10.47 11.90
N LYS A 99 12.06 10.04 13.16
CA LYS A 99 12.91 8.91 13.52
C LYS A 99 12.17 7.60 13.27
N GLY A 100 12.87 6.64 12.66
CA GLY A 100 12.29 5.34 12.31
C GLY A 100 11.14 5.44 11.29
N PRO A 101 11.36 6.10 10.14
CA PRO A 101 10.31 6.25 9.13
C PRO A 101 9.82 4.88 8.65
N GLU A 102 8.54 4.82 8.29
CA GLU A 102 7.95 3.63 7.68
C GLU A 102 8.64 3.30 6.34
N SER A 103 8.66 2.02 5.98
CA SER A 103 9.01 1.59 4.62
C SER A 103 7.82 1.73 3.67
N ILE A 104 8.08 1.69 2.36
CA ILE A 104 7.01 1.65 1.35
C ILE A 104 6.12 0.42 1.56
N ALA A 105 6.71 -0.73 1.91
CA ALA A 105 5.95 -1.94 2.21
C ALA A 105 5.03 -1.78 3.44
N ASP A 106 5.48 -1.09 4.51
CA ASP A 106 4.65 -0.80 5.68
C ASP A 106 3.43 0.07 5.31
N HIS A 107 3.65 1.06 4.44
CA HIS A 107 2.62 1.95 3.92
C HIS A 107 1.56 1.19 3.12
N MET A 108 1.97 0.41 2.12
CA MET A 108 1.07 -0.39 1.29
C MET A 108 0.31 -1.44 2.13
N TYR A 109 0.97 -2.06 3.12
CA TYR A 109 0.32 -3.00 4.03
C TYR A 109 -0.80 -2.33 4.84
N ARG A 110 -0.56 -1.14 5.40
CA ARG A 110 -1.60 -0.38 6.10
C ARG A 110 -2.77 -0.05 5.18
N MET A 111 -2.52 0.38 3.95
CA MET A 111 -3.59 0.70 2.99
C MET A 111 -4.41 -0.53 2.60
N ALA A 112 -3.77 -1.68 2.40
CA ALA A 112 -4.47 -2.93 2.14
C ALA A 112 -5.37 -3.33 3.31
N LEU A 113 -4.91 -3.13 4.57
CA LEU A 113 -5.75 -3.33 5.75
C LEU A 113 -6.90 -2.33 5.81
N MET A 114 -6.68 -1.06 5.48
CA MET A 114 -7.75 -0.05 5.41
C MET A 114 -8.82 -0.44 4.39
N ALA A 115 -8.42 -0.93 3.21
CA ALA A 115 -9.34 -1.44 2.20
C ALA A 115 -10.11 -2.67 2.71
N LEU A 116 -9.45 -3.58 3.44
CA LEU A 116 -10.08 -4.79 3.98
C LEU A 116 -11.14 -4.47 5.04
N ILE A 117 -10.89 -3.48 5.92
CA ILE A 117 -11.82 -3.11 7.00
C ILE A 117 -12.79 -2.00 6.61
N ALA A 118 -12.65 -1.41 5.42
CA ALA A 118 -13.61 -0.45 4.91
C ALA A 118 -14.99 -1.11 4.86
N GLY A 119 -16.00 -0.37 5.34
CA GLY A 119 -17.39 -0.81 5.23
C GLY A 119 -17.79 -0.98 3.77
N ASP A 120 -18.85 -1.75 3.52
CA ASP A 120 -19.34 -1.96 2.16
C ASP A 120 -19.82 -0.62 1.57
N LEU A 121 -19.13 -0.17 0.52
CA LEU A 121 -19.48 1.03 -0.21
C LEU A 121 -20.22 0.65 -1.50
N PRO A 122 -21.40 1.24 -1.77
CA PRO A 122 -22.16 0.93 -2.97
C PRO A 122 -21.33 1.13 -4.25
N GLY A 123 -21.24 0.08 -5.07
CA GLY A 123 -20.52 0.13 -6.35
C GLY A 123 -18.99 0.03 -6.26
N VAL A 124 -18.43 -0.21 -5.08
CA VAL A 124 -16.97 -0.38 -4.89
C VAL A 124 -16.65 -1.86 -4.66
N ASN A 125 -15.70 -2.40 -5.45
CA ASN A 125 -15.15 -3.72 -5.23
C ASN A 125 -13.97 -3.68 -4.24
N ARG A 126 -14.24 -4.14 -3.01
CA ARG A 126 -13.23 -4.21 -1.93
C ARG A 126 -11.99 -5.04 -2.29
N GLU A 127 -12.16 -6.19 -2.97
CA GLU A 127 -11.01 -7.02 -3.36
C GLU A 127 -10.10 -6.27 -4.32
N ARG A 128 -10.69 -5.54 -5.27
CA ARG A 128 -9.94 -4.71 -6.21
C ARG A 128 -9.22 -3.56 -5.50
N CYS A 129 -9.84 -2.90 -4.51
CA CYS A 129 -9.15 -1.91 -3.66
C CYS A 129 -7.92 -2.49 -2.95
N ILE A 130 -8.04 -3.70 -2.39
CA ILE A 130 -6.91 -4.39 -1.72
C ILE A 130 -5.78 -4.64 -2.74
N LYS A 131 -6.12 -5.15 -3.92
CA LYS A 131 -5.14 -5.41 -4.99
C LYS A 131 -4.44 -4.13 -5.43
N ILE A 132 -5.18 -3.04 -5.69
CA ILE A 132 -4.61 -1.73 -6.03
C ILE A 132 -3.67 -1.26 -4.92
N ALA A 133 -4.10 -1.32 -3.65
CA ALA A 133 -3.28 -0.89 -2.51
C ALA A 133 -1.94 -1.63 -2.43
N ILE A 134 -1.89 -2.92 -2.78
CA ILE A 134 -0.66 -3.73 -2.76
C ILE A 134 0.29 -3.39 -3.91
N VAL A 135 -0.23 -2.89 -5.05
CA VAL A 135 0.59 -2.70 -6.28
C VAL A 135 0.86 -1.24 -6.63
N HIS A 136 0.17 -0.27 -6.04
CA HIS A 136 0.22 1.12 -6.49
C HIS A 136 1.63 1.73 -6.47
N ASP A 137 2.42 1.44 -5.43
CA ASP A 137 3.81 1.89 -5.28
C ASP A 137 4.84 0.80 -5.64
N ILE A 138 4.43 -0.28 -6.32
CA ILE A 138 5.33 -1.42 -6.59
C ILE A 138 6.54 -1.04 -7.45
N ALA A 139 6.38 -0.05 -8.34
CA ALA A 139 7.45 0.46 -9.20
C ALA A 139 8.57 1.15 -8.40
N GLU A 140 8.27 1.65 -7.19
CA GLU A 140 9.25 2.25 -6.29
C GLU A 140 10.31 1.26 -5.80
N ALA A 141 10.09 -0.05 -6.00
CA ALA A 141 11.12 -1.07 -5.80
C ALA A 141 12.36 -0.84 -6.67
N ILE A 142 12.19 -0.23 -7.86
CA ILE A 142 13.26 0.13 -8.78
C ILE A 142 13.55 1.64 -8.70
N VAL A 143 12.52 2.49 -8.76
CA VAL A 143 12.72 3.95 -8.90
C VAL A 143 12.98 4.67 -7.58
N GLY A 144 12.65 4.04 -6.45
CA GLY A 144 12.63 4.64 -5.11
C GLY A 144 11.45 5.60 -4.90
N ASP A 145 11.19 5.99 -3.65
CA ASP A 145 10.11 6.94 -3.32
C ASP A 145 10.40 8.33 -3.92
N ILE A 146 9.69 8.72 -4.98
CA ILE A 146 9.82 10.03 -5.62
C ILE A 146 8.74 10.95 -5.07
N THR A 147 9.16 11.89 -4.22
CA THR A 147 8.26 12.87 -3.58
C THR A 147 8.24 14.20 -4.35
N PRO A 148 7.21 15.05 -4.16
CA PRO A 148 7.18 16.39 -4.75
C PRO A 148 8.41 17.24 -4.43
N SER A 149 9.03 17.04 -3.25
CA SER A 149 10.29 17.70 -2.87
C SER A 149 11.49 17.32 -3.73
N CYS A 150 11.44 16.23 -4.50
CA CYS A 150 12.50 15.86 -5.43
C CYS A 150 12.53 16.71 -6.71
N GLY A 151 11.52 17.56 -6.95
CA GLY A 151 11.47 18.44 -8.13
C GLY A 151 11.30 17.70 -9.46
N VAL A 152 10.89 16.42 -9.44
CA VAL A 152 10.62 15.62 -10.64
C VAL A 152 9.19 15.93 -11.11
N PRO A 153 8.99 16.35 -12.37
CA PRO A 153 7.65 16.55 -12.93
C PRO A 153 6.82 15.26 -12.88
N LYS A 154 5.50 15.40 -12.75
CA LYS A 154 4.59 14.25 -12.63
C LYS A 154 4.73 13.30 -13.82
N GLU A 155 4.89 13.84 -15.02
CA GLU A 155 5.01 13.09 -16.27
C GLU A 155 6.30 12.26 -16.28
N GLU A 156 7.40 12.81 -15.77
CA GLU A 156 8.68 12.12 -15.69
C GLU A 156 8.67 11.05 -14.58
N LYS A 157 8.00 11.31 -13.44
CA LYS A 157 7.76 10.29 -12.41
C LYS A 157 7.00 9.10 -13.02
N SER A 158 5.86 9.39 -13.65
CA SER A 158 5.00 8.39 -14.27
C SER A 158 5.73 7.59 -15.35
N ARG A 159 6.55 8.24 -16.18
CA ARG A 159 7.40 7.58 -17.19
C ARG A 159 8.41 6.60 -16.57
N ARG A 160 9.08 7.01 -15.49
CA ARG A 160 10.05 6.14 -14.79
C ARG A 160 9.37 4.93 -14.15
N GLU A 161 8.24 5.15 -13.49
CA GLU A 161 7.47 4.11 -12.84
C GLU A 161 6.89 3.12 -13.85
N GLN A 162 6.37 3.60 -14.98
CA GLN A 162 5.88 2.75 -16.05
C GLN A 162 7.00 1.89 -16.66
N ALA A 163 8.21 2.46 -16.81
CA ALA A 163 9.38 1.72 -17.31
C ALA A 163 9.81 0.63 -16.33
N ALA A 164 9.86 0.94 -15.03
CA ALA A 164 10.13 -0.01 -13.97
C ALA A 164 9.08 -1.13 -13.96
N LEU A 165 7.80 -0.81 -14.02
CA LEU A 165 6.71 -1.80 -14.05
C LEU A 165 6.82 -2.72 -15.26
N THR A 166 7.19 -2.17 -16.42
CA THR A 166 7.41 -2.96 -17.65
C THR A 166 8.55 -3.96 -17.47
N GLU A 167 9.62 -3.59 -16.77
CA GLU A 167 10.71 -4.50 -16.42
C GLU A 167 10.25 -5.61 -15.46
N MET A 168 9.50 -5.23 -14.41
CA MET A 168 8.92 -6.18 -13.45
C MET A 168 8.01 -7.21 -14.14
N CYS A 169 7.14 -6.76 -15.04
CA CYS A 169 6.23 -7.62 -15.79
C CYS A 169 6.96 -8.56 -16.76
N LYS A 170 8.11 -8.15 -17.33
CA LYS A 170 8.95 -9.02 -18.16
C LYS A 170 9.54 -10.18 -17.36
N ILE A 171 9.96 -9.94 -16.13
CA ILE A 171 10.49 -10.98 -15.23
C ILE A 171 9.40 -12.04 -14.96
N LEU A 172 8.16 -11.61 -14.73
CA LEU A 172 7.00 -12.51 -14.55
C LEU A 172 6.53 -13.23 -15.83
N GLY A 173 6.92 -12.76 -17.01
CA GLY A 173 6.42 -13.24 -18.31
C GLY A 173 6.75 -14.70 -18.66
N GLY A 174 7.68 -15.35 -17.95
CA GLY A 174 8.10 -16.74 -18.17
C GLY A 174 7.08 -17.83 -17.82
N GLY A 175 5.91 -17.46 -17.30
CA GLY A 175 4.82 -18.38 -16.92
C GLY A 175 3.66 -17.73 -16.17
N MET A 176 3.79 -16.47 -15.74
CA MET A 176 2.78 -15.73 -14.96
C MET A 176 2.25 -14.50 -15.72
N ARG A 177 2.08 -14.61 -17.04
CA ARG A 177 1.67 -13.48 -17.89
C ARG A 177 0.36 -12.83 -17.42
N ALA A 178 -0.64 -13.61 -17.02
CA ALA A 178 -1.90 -13.08 -16.52
C ALA A 178 -1.72 -12.22 -15.26
N ALA A 179 -0.83 -12.62 -14.33
CA ALA A 179 -0.52 -11.83 -13.14
C ALA A 179 0.24 -10.55 -13.50
N ALA A 180 1.16 -10.62 -14.47
CA ALA A 180 1.88 -9.44 -14.97
C ALA A 180 0.93 -8.42 -15.62
N GLU A 181 -0.06 -8.90 -16.38
CA GLU A 181 -1.11 -8.08 -17.00
C GLU A 181 -2.02 -7.45 -15.93
N GLU A 182 -2.46 -8.22 -14.93
CA GLU A 182 -3.28 -7.71 -13.81
C GLU A 182 -2.54 -6.62 -13.01
N ILE A 183 -1.26 -6.83 -12.69
CA ILE A 183 -0.44 -5.81 -12.01
C ILE A 183 -0.36 -4.53 -12.82
N GLN A 184 -0.14 -4.64 -14.13
CA GLN A 184 -0.07 -3.48 -15.02
C GLN A 184 -1.40 -2.73 -15.11
N GLU A 185 -2.51 -3.47 -15.22
CA GLU A 185 -3.86 -2.90 -15.25
C GLU A 185 -4.18 -2.13 -13.97
N LEU A 186 -3.96 -2.74 -12.81
CA LEU A 186 -4.23 -2.13 -11.51
C LEU A 186 -3.39 -0.87 -11.26
N TRP A 187 -2.10 -0.91 -11.65
CA TRP A 187 -1.23 0.27 -11.54
C TRP A 187 -1.71 1.41 -12.44
N LEU A 188 -2.06 1.11 -13.70
CA LEU A 188 -2.60 2.10 -14.64
C LEU A 188 -3.94 2.68 -14.16
N GLU A 189 -4.80 1.86 -13.58
CA GLU A 189 -6.08 2.29 -13.01
C GLU A 189 -5.87 3.30 -11.88
N TYR A 190 -4.92 3.02 -10.97
CA TYR A 190 -4.55 3.91 -9.88
C TYR A 190 -3.92 5.22 -10.38
N GLU A 191 -3.00 5.14 -11.33
CA GLU A 191 -2.29 6.30 -11.85
C GLU A 191 -3.24 7.27 -12.56
N ASN A 192 -4.21 6.73 -13.29
CA ASN A 192 -5.19 7.51 -14.06
C ASN A 192 -6.45 7.91 -13.27
N ASN A 193 -6.64 7.45 -12.03
CA ASN A 193 -7.90 7.64 -11.26
C ASN A 193 -9.13 7.11 -12.00
N ALA A 194 -8.99 5.98 -12.69
CA ALA A 194 -9.99 5.53 -13.66
C ALA A 194 -11.25 4.91 -13.05
N SER A 195 -11.26 4.60 -11.75
CA SER A 195 -12.33 3.87 -11.07
C SER A 195 -12.65 4.40 -9.67
N LEU A 196 -13.78 4.00 -9.11
CA LEU A 196 -14.13 4.32 -7.72
C LEU A 196 -13.13 3.71 -6.74
N GLU A 197 -12.62 2.52 -7.06
CA GLU A 197 -11.62 1.79 -6.29
C GLU A 197 -10.29 2.55 -6.25
N ALA A 198 -9.81 3.04 -7.40
CA ALA A 198 -8.59 3.84 -7.47
C ALA A 198 -8.71 5.15 -6.69
N ASN A 199 -9.86 5.83 -6.82
CA ASN A 199 -10.12 7.06 -6.07
C ASN A 199 -10.13 6.80 -4.55
N LEU A 200 -10.79 5.72 -4.11
CA LEU A 200 -10.82 5.33 -2.70
C LEU A 200 -9.41 5.00 -2.17
N VAL A 201 -8.60 4.26 -2.93
CA VAL A 201 -7.24 3.92 -2.52
C VAL A 201 -6.35 5.16 -2.47
N LYS A 202 -6.53 6.15 -3.36
CA LYS A 202 -5.85 7.45 -3.24
C LYS A 202 -6.24 8.22 -1.98
N ASP A 203 -7.47 8.06 -1.50
CA ASP A 203 -7.86 8.66 -0.24
C ASP A 203 -7.21 7.95 0.95
N PHE A 204 -6.99 6.62 0.87
CA PHE A 204 -6.21 5.90 1.87
C PHE A 204 -4.73 6.33 1.91
N ASP A 205 -4.11 6.56 0.75
CA ASP A 205 -2.71 7.02 0.64
C ASP A 205 -2.48 8.37 1.36
N LYS A 206 -3.48 9.27 1.30
CA LYS A 206 -3.42 10.57 1.99
C LYS A 206 -3.58 10.46 3.51
N VAL A 207 -4.07 9.34 4.05
CA VAL A 207 -4.27 9.21 5.49
C VAL A 207 -2.90 9.15 6.18
N PRO A 208 -2.61 10.10 7.08
CA PRO A 208 -1.31 10.14 7.74
C PRO A 208 -1.08 8.87 8.55
N SER A 209 0.08 8.25 8.37
CA SER A 209 0.66 7.30 9.31
C SER A 209 1.03 8.07 10.58
N CYS A 210 0.11 8.22 11.52
CA CYS A 210 0.47 8.75 12.82
C CYS A 210 1.45 7.78 13.49
N GLY A 211 2.70 8.21 13.64
CA GLY A 211 3.74 7.57 14.46
C GLY A 211 4.01 8.40 15.70
#